data_AF-A0A4Y0BMP9-F1
#
_entry.id   AF-A0A4Y0BMP9-F1
#
_cell.length_a   1.000
_cell.length_b   1.000
_cell.length_c   1.000
_cell.angle_alpha   90.00
_cell.angle_beta   90.00
_cell.angle_gamma   90.00
#
_symmetry.space_group_name_H-M   'P 1'
#
loop_
_entity.id
_entity.type
_entity.pdbx_description
1 polymer ?
#
loop_
_entity_poly.entity_id
_entity_poly.type
_entity_poly.pdbx_seq_one_letter_code
_entity_poly.pdbx_strand_id
1 'polypeptide(L)'
;MNGNIMVKCEPITEESELFNSLVADGNDDLQQQKTQQQYHQQELRLLCMYKLKVAEETVDLLEAQQINIECLHKMRIEDVDVLFDGKPLGWKILFREAFLEWREEIGLPCKSIKTLCYRKRPNESYDSLVENSLKDHQSSAQHWEDCYTTSSQLLNEKEVPTQHENGTLVYRAYRWPMTPNTLKDVLQSTPIGRSILSMGCLGALGKSLQYQLTAIIIDYHMAYETKITTPQLENYAYCITTLLPHENVPTYHIPRGPSRRNPGGSLYSRFINQKISKKALAIGNSIAAS
;
A
#
# COMPACT_ATOMS: atom_id res chain seq x y z
N MET A 1 -26.31 -26.64 82.74
CA MET A 1 -25.94 -27.37 81.51
C MET A 1 -26.60 -26.68 80.34
N ASN A 2 -25.85 -25.87 79.58
CA ASN A 2 -26.24 -25.32 78.28
C ASN A 2 -24.93 -25.16 77.49
N GLY A 3 -24.75 -25.99 76.46
CA GLY A 3 -23.56 -26.00 75.59
C GLY A 3 -23.76 -25.06 74.40
N ASN A 4 -22.83 -24.13 74.22
CA ASN A 4 -22.71 -23.31 73.02
C ASN A 4 -22.12 -24.14 71.87
N ILE A 5 -22.84 -24.23 70.76
CA ILE A 5 -22.33 -24.74 69.49
C ILE A 5 -21.61 -23.58 68.80
N MET A 6 -20.30 -23.69 68.64
CA MET A 6 -19.46 -22.71 67.95
C MET A 6 -19.23 -23.21 66.51
N VAL A 7 -19.96 -22.66 65.54
CA VAL A 7 -19.70 -22.92 64.11
C VAL A 7 -18.63 -21.94 63.65
N LYS A 8 -17.43 -22.46 63.35
CA LYS A 8 -16.39 -21.73 62.62
C LYS A 8 -16.76 -21.76 61.14
N CYS A 9 -17.12 -20.59 60.58
CA CYS A 9 -17.14 -20.40 59.13
C CYS A 9 -15.79 -19.85 58.69
N GLU A 10 -15.04 -20.61 57.91
CA GLU A 10 -13.89 -20.10 57.17
C GLU A 10 -14.38 -19.28 55.96
N PRO A 11 -13.71 -18.17 55.59
CA PRO A 11 -14.13 -17.35 54.46
C PRO A 11 -13.72 -18.02 53.14
N ILE A 12 -14.72 -18.35 52.32
CA ILE A 12 -14.58 -18.84 50.94
C ILE A 12 -13.91 -17.72 50.12
N THR A 13 -12.65 -17.95 49.76
CA THR A 13 -11.77 -16.95 49.10
C THR A 13 -12.06 -16.82 47.59
N GLU A 14 -12.85 -17.73 47.02
CA GLU A 14 -13.08 -17.78 45.57
C GLU A 14 -14.18 -16.80 45.08
N GLU A 15 -15.11 -16.37 45.93
CA GLU A 15 -16.14 -15.39 45.53
C GLU A 15 -15.63 -13.95 45.51
N SER A 16 -14.53 -13.66 46.21
CA SER A 16 -13.96 -12.30 46.27
C SER A 16 -13.27 -11.92 44.96
N GLU A 17 -12.70 -12.88 44.23
CA GLU A 17 -12.07 -12.64 42.93
C GLU A 17 -13.10 -12.40 41.82
N LEU A 18 -14.22 -13.13 41.85
CA LEU A 18 -15.34 -12.92 40.92
C LEU A 18 -16.04 -11.58 41.13
N PHE A 19 -16.17 -11.13 42.39
CA PHE A 19 -16.77 -9.83 42.68
C PHE A 19 -15.83 -8.67 42.34
N ASN A 20 -14.51 -8.83 42.54
CA ASN A 20 -13.53 -7.81 42.13
C ASN A 20 -13.47 -7.63 40.60
N SER A 21 -13.75 -8.68 39.82
CA SER A 21 -13.88 -8.59 38.37
C SER A 21 -15.14 -7.86 37.91
N LEU A 22 -16.19 -7.80 38.75
CA LEU A 22 -17.49 -7.23 38.38
C LEU A 22 -17.61 -5.73 38.73
N VAL A 23 -16.70 -5.18 39.54
CA VAL A 23 -16.73 -3.79 40.03
C VAL A 23 -15.64 -2.92 39.37
N ALA A 24 -14.78 -3.50 38.52
CA ALA A 24 -13.67 -2.80 37.86
C ALA A 24 -14.07 -2.11 36.54
N ASP A 25 -15.19 -1.37 36.52
CA ASP A 25 -15.76 -0.70 35.34
C ASP A 25 -14.99 0.59 34.93
N GLY A 26 -13.66 0.53 34.96
CA GLY A 26 -12.77 1.65 34.63
C GLY A 26 -11.33 1.29 34.29
N ASN A 27 -10.96 0.01 34.33
CA ASN A 27 -9.60 -0.47 34.01
C ASN A 27 -9.52 -1.31 32.72
N ASP A 28 -10.66 -1.63 32.12
CA ASP A 28 -10.76 -2.49 30.92
C ASP A 28 -10.02 -1.91 29.71
N ASP A 29 -10.04 -0.58 29.52
CA ASP A 29 -9.35 0.07 28.40
C ASP A 29 -7.82 -0.05 28.48
N LEU A 30 -7.26 0.10 29.69
CA LEU A 30 -5.81 -0.01 29.93
C LEU A 30 -5.35 -1.47 29.83
N GLN A 31 -6.18 -2.41 30.27
CA GLN A 31 -5.88 -3.83 30.21
C GLN A 31 -6.01 -4.35 28.76
N GLN A 32 -7.03 -3.93 28.02
CA GLN A 32 -7.16 -4.22 26.58
C GLN A 32 -6.03 -3.62 25.75
N GLN A 33 -5.60 -2.38 26.02
CA GLN A 33 -4.47 -1.77 25.31
C GLN A 33 -3.15 -2.53 25.57
N LYS A 34 -2.90 -2.97 26.81
CA LYS A 34 -1.72 -3.79 27.12
C LYS A 34 -1.75 -5.14 26.41
N THR A 35 -2.91 -5.82 26.41
CA THR A 35 -3.06 -7.11 25.71
C THR A 35 -2.89 -6.95 24.20
N GLN A 36 -3.45 -5.89 23.61
CA GLN A 36 -3.27 -5.60 22.18
C GLN A 36 -1.81 -5.30 21.85
N GLN A 37 -1.12 -4.45 22.60
CA GLN A 37 0.31 -4.16 22.37
C GLN A 37 1.18 -5.41 22.45
N GLN A 38 0.93 -6.26 23.45
CA GLN A 38 1.67 -7.51 23.62
C GLN A 38 1.44 -8.48 22.45
N TYR A 39 0.23 -8.56 21.91
CA TYR A 39 -0.08 -9.35 20.73
C TYR A 39 0.68 -8.85 19.49
N HIS A 40 0.67 -7.54 19.23
CA HIS A 40 1.36 -6.95 18.08
C HIS A 40 2.89 -7.14 18.17
N GLN A 41 3.46 -7.05 19.38
CA GLN A 41 4.87 -7.37 19.60
C GLN A 41 5.17 -8.85 19.32
N GLN A 42 4.32 -9.76 19.78
CA GLN A 42 4.52 -11.19 19.52
C GLN A 42 4.46 -11.52 18.02
N GLU A 43 3.52 -10.92 17.27
CA GLU A 43 3.47 -11.08 15.82
C GLU A 43 4.72 -10.54 15.12
N LEU A 44 5.21 -9.36 15.55
CA LEU A 44 6.45 -8.78 15.03
C LEU A 44 7.64 -9.74 15.26
N ARG A 45 7.78 -10.28 16.48
CA ARG A 45 8.83 -11.25 16.80
C ARG A 45 8.74 -12.48 15.92
N LEU A 46 7.54 -13.05 15.74
CA LEU A 46 7.32 -14.20 14.86
C LEU A 46 7.72 -13.91 13.42
N LEU A 47 7.33 -12.75 12.88
CA LEU A 47 7.71 -12.33 11.54
C LEU A 47 9.24 -12.21 11.43
N CYS A 48 9.88 -11.51 12.36
CA CYS A 48 11.32 -11.27 12.29
C CYS A 48 12.14 -12.55 12.43
N MET A 49 11.76 -13.45 13.34
CA MET A 49 12.51 -14.67 13.60
C MET A 49 12.31 -15.74 12.53
N TYR A 50 11.07 -15.93 12.06
CA TYR A 50 10.76 -17.06 11.17
C TYR A 50 10.75 -16.67 9.69
N LYS A 51 10.26 -15.47 9.36
CA LYS A 51 10.19 -15.00 7.96
C LYS A 51 11.45 -14.25 7.56
N LEU A 52 11.84 -13.23 8.32
CA LEU A 52 13.03 -12.43 7.99
C LEU A 52 14.33 -13.13 8.43
N LYS A 53 14.27 -14.08 9.37
CA LYS A 53 15.44 -14.79 9.92
C LYS A 53 16.56 -13.84 10.40
N VAL A 54 16.16 -12.71 10.97
CA VAL A 54 17.11 -11.71 11.49
C VAL A 54 17.60 -12.11 12.89
N ALA A 55 18.62 -11.45 13.42
CA ALA A 55 19.10 -11.73 14.77
C ALA A 55 18.15 -11.14 15.84
N GLU A 56 18.15 -11.69 17.06
CA GLU A 56 17.29 -11.22 18.16
C GLU A 56 17.55 -9.74 18.48
N GLU A 57 18.79 -9.30 18.40
CA GLU A 57 19.18 -7.91 18.63
C GLU A 57 18.59 -6.94 17.59
N THR A 58 18.27 -7.44 16.39
CA THR A 58 17.57 -6.64 15.37
C THR A 58 16.10 -6.50 15.74
N VAL A 59 15.50 -7.52 16.33
CA VAL A 59 14.11 -7.49 16.81
C VAL A 59 13.98 -6.50 17.97
N ASP A 60 14.90 -6.58 18.94
CA ASP A 60 14.93 -5.64 20.07
C ASP A 60 15.12 -4.19 19.59
N LEU A 61 15.91 -3.98 18.52
CA LEU A 61 16.06 -2.66 17.90
C LEU A 61 14.75 -2.16 17.28
N LEU A 62 14.00 -3.01 16.58
CA LEU A 62 12.70 -2.65 16.00
C LEU A 62 11.70 -2.31 17.11
N GLU A 63 11.63 -3.11 18.17
CA GLU A 63 10.76 -2.87 19.31
C GLU A 63 11.12 -1.57 20.06
N ALA A 64 12.41 -1.31 20.27
CA ALA A 64 12.89 -0.08 20.91
C ALA A 64 12.51 1.18 20.10
N GLN A 65 12.45 1.07 18.77
CA GLN A 65 12.00 2.15 17.88
C GLN A 65 10.49 2.15 17.62
N GLN A 66 9.71 1.33 18.34
CA GLN A 66 8.25 1.21 18.19
C GLN A 66 7.82 0.87 16.75
N ILE A 67 8.63 0.08 16.04
CA ILE A 67 8.34 -0.38 14.69
C ILE A 67 7.49 -1.64 14.78
N ASN A 68 6.21 -1.55 14.39
CA ASN A 68 5.31 -2.68 14.26
C ASN A 68 5.22 -3.19 12.81
N ILE A 69 4.42 -4.23 12.56
CA ILE A 69 4.23 -4.81 11.23
C ILE A 69 3.69 -3.79 10.21
N GLU A 70 2.78 -2.90 10.64
CA GLU A 70 2.26 -1.84 9.77
C GLU A 70 3.36 -0.85 9.36
N CYS A 71 4.26 -0.49 10.29
CA CYS A 71 5.45 0.30 9.97
C CYS A 71 6.34 -0.44 8.99
N LEU A 72 6.57 -1.74 9.14
CA LEU A 72 7.33 -2.55 8.16
C LEU A 72 6.66 -2.56 6.78
N HIS A 73 5.33 -2.52 6.71
CA HIS A 73 4.61 -2.37 5.45
C HIS A 73 4.79 -1.00 4.79
N LYS A 74 5.13 0.04 5.54
CA LYS A 74 5.36 1.41 5.06
C LYS A 74 6.84 1.78 5.00
N MET A 75 7.72 0.94 5.51
CA MET A 75 9.14 1.24 5.65
C MET A 75 9.82 1.33 4.28
N ARG A 76 10.58 2.40 4.09
CA ARG A 76 11.38 2.65 2.88
C ARG A 76 12.83 2.23 3.10
N ILE A 77 13.58 2.11 2.01
CA ILE A 77 15.01 1.76 2.07
C ILE A 77 15.81 2.80 2.86
N GLU A 78 15.43 4.07 2.72
CA GLU A 78 16.02 5.18 3.46
C GLU A 78 15.72 5.09 4.97
N ASP A 79 14.57 4.55 5.36
CA ASP A 79 14.24 4.36 6.78
C ASP A 79 15.10 3.24 7.38
N VAL A 80 15.46 2.22 6.58
CA VAL A 80 16.46 1.19 6.97
C VAL A 80 17.84 1.80 7.12
N ASP A 81 18.21 2.78 6.28
CA ASP A 81 19.48 3.49 6.43
C ASP A 81 19.59 4.18 7.80
N VAL A 82 18.49 4.78 8.26
CA VAL A 82 18.40 5.48 9.56
C VAL A 82 18.34 4.49 10.72
N LEU A 83 17.56 3.40 10.61
CA LEU A 83 17.40 2.41 11.69
C LEU A 83 18.74 1.81 12.13
N PHE A 84 19.65 1.60 11.18
CA PHE A 84 20.97 1.01 11.42
C PHE A 84 22.09 2.04 11.44
N ASP A 85 21.78 3.33 11.62
CA ASP A 85 22.82 4.35 11.76
C ASP A 85 23.68 4.07 13.01
N GLY A 86 24.99 4.16 12.85
CA GLY A 86 25.97 3.78 13.90
C GLY A 86 26.07 2.27 14.21
N LYS A 87 25.37 1.39 13.48
CA LYS A 87 25.55 -0.08 13.59
C LYS A 87 26.54 -0.61 12.55
N PRO A 88 27.14 -1.79 12.78
CA PRO A 88 27.98 -2.44 11.78
C PRO A 88 27.22 -2.64 10.45
N LEU A 89 27.87 -2.33 9.33
CA LEU A 89 27.26 -2.38 8.00
C LEU A 89 26.65 -3.75 7.66
N GLY A 90 27.26 -4.84 8.16
CA GLY A 90 26.75 -6.21 7.92
C GLY A 90 25.31 -6.42 8.41
N TRP A 91 24.94 -5.82 9.55
CA TRP A 91 23.58 -5.95 10.10
C TRP A 91 22.54 -5.32 9.17
N LYS A 92 22.88 -4.13 8.67
CA LYS A 92 22.07 -3.40 7.71
C LYS A 92 21.91 -4.16 6.40
N ILE A 93 22.98 -4.80 5.90
CA ILE A 93 22.92 -5.61 4.67
C ILE A 93 21.98 -6.80 4.87
N LEU A 94 22.18 -7.60 5.92
CA LEU A 94 21.38 -8.78 6.21
C LEU A 94 19.89 -8.44 6.39
N PHE A 95 19.60 -7.40 7.19
CA PHE A 95 18.23 -6.96 7.37
C PHE A 95 17.61 -6.47 6.07
N ARG A 96 18.34 -5.66 5.29
CA ARG A 96 17.85 -5.11 4.02
C ARG A 96 17.51 -6.21 3.02
N GLU A 97 18.37 -7.21 2.89
CA GLU A 97 18.17 -8.34 1.99
C GLU A 97 16.90 -9.12 2.36
N ALA A 98 16.80 -9.57 3.62
CA ALA A 98 15.63 -10.28 4.12
C ALA A 98 14.34 -9.46 4.03
N PHE A 99 14.42 -8.16 4.34
CA PHE A 99 13.30 -7.24 4.23
C PHE A 99 12.83 -7.10 2.78
N LEU A 100 13.75 -6.94 1.82
CA LEU A 100 13.40 -6.82 0.40
C LEU A 100 12.73 -8.09 -0.14
N GLU A 101 13.25 -9.27 0.22
CA GLU A 101 12.66 -10.55 -0.17
C GLU A 101 11.24 -10.70 0.38
N TRP A 102 11.04 -10.41 1.67
CA TRP A 102 9.72 -10.45 2.29
C TRP A 102 8.75 -9.45 1.65
N ARG A 103 9.23 -8.24 1.32
CA ARG A 103 8.43 -7.21 0.62
C ARG A 103 7.98 -7.68 -0.75
N GLU A 104 8.81 -8.44 -1.48
CA GLU A 104 8.43 -9.06 -2.74
C GLU A 104 7.41 -10.19 -2.55
N GLU A 105 7.59 -11.06 -1.56
CA GLU A 105 6.67 -12.17 -1.22
C GLU A 105 5.25 -11.65 -0.96
N ILE A 106 5.11 -10.59 -0.16
CA ILE A 106 3.81 -10.01 0.17
C ILE A 106 3.25 -9.08 -0.94
N GLY A 107 3.96 -8.96 -2.07
CA GLY A 107 3.53 -8.18 -3.21
C GLY A 107 3.67 -6.66 -3.05
N LEU A 108 4.46 -6.20 -2.08
CA LEU A 108 4.72 -4.80 -1.75
C LEU A 108 6.19 -4.43 -1.98
N PRO A 109 6.71 -4.45 -3.23
CA PRO A 109 8.12 -4.18 -3.48
C PRO A 109 8.51 -2.77 -2.99
N CYS A 110 9.62 -2.69 -2.28
CA CYS A 110 10.18 -1.43 -1.81
C CYS A 110 11.18 -0.86 -2.84
N LYS A 111 11.09 0.43 -3.13
CA LYS A 111 12.02 1.12 -4.05
C LYS A 111 12.65 2.31 -3.35
N SER A 112 13.90 2.61 -3.69
CA SER A 112 14.56 3.83 -3.19
C SER A 112 14.02 5.06 -3.92
N ILE A 113 13.79 6.14 -3.16
CA ILE A 113 13.38 7.44 -3.68
C ILE A 113 14.43 8.00 -4.66
N LYS A 114 15.71 7.70 -4.42
CA LYS A 114 16.83 8.19 -5.23
C LYS A 114 16.77 7.70 -6.69
N THR A 115 16.09 6.59 -6.96
CA THR A 115 15.95 6.06 -8.33
C THR A 115 15.12 6.94 -9.25
N LEU A 116 14.25 7.81 -8.72
CA LEU A 116 13.43 8.72 -9.53
C LEU A 116 14.14 10.04 -9.89
N CYS A 117 15.12 10.48 -9.11
CA CYS A 117 15.82 11.75 -9.34
C CYS A 117 16.62 11.78 -10.64
N TYR A 118 16.95 10.62 -11.21
CA TYR A 118 17.68 10.50 -12.48
C TYR A 118 16.78 10.59 -13.73
N ARG A 119 15.45 10.56 -13.59
CA ARG A 119 14.53 10.92 -14.68
C ARG A 119 14.33 12.43 -14.73
N LYS A 120 15.41 13.18 -14.96
CA LYS A 120 15.28 14.55 -15.45
C LYS A 120 14.67 14.49 -16.86
N ARG A 121 13.68 15.36 -17.08
CA ARG A 121 13.00 15.60 -18.36
C ARG A 121 14.05 15.77 -19.48
N PRO A 122 13.82 15.24 -20.70
CA PRO A 122 14.54 15.72 -21.87
C PRO A 122 14.03 17.14 -22.12
N ASN A 123 14.73 18.13 -21.56
CA ASN A 123 14.46 19.52 -21.87
C ASN A 123 15.17 19.80 -23.20
N GLU A 124 14.40 20.32 -24.15
CA GLU A 124 14.84 20.73 -25.48
C GLU A 124 16.11 21.58 -25.38
N SER A 125 17.17 21.10 -26.03
CA SER A 125 18.40 21.86 -26.28
C SER A 125 18.23 22.55 -27.63
N TYR A 126 17.90 23.84 -27.61
CA TYR A 126 18.18 24.73 -28.73
C TYR A 126 19.58 25.30 -28.55
N ASP A 127 20.38 25.20 -29.61
CA ASP A 127 21.78 25.61 -29.69
C ASP A 127 22.07 27.02 -29.15
N SER A 128 23.18 27.15 -28.44
CA SER A 128 24.21 28.14 -28.77
C SER A 128 25.52 27.82 -28.05
N LEU A 129 26.55 27.55 -28.85
CA LEU A 129 27.96 27.68 -28.48
C LEU A 129 28.22 29.06 -27.87
N VAL A 130 29.02 29.13 -26.81
CA VAL A 130 30.31 29.87 -26.81
C VAL A 130 31.18 29.28 -25.69
N GLU A 131 32.40 28.99 -26.08
CA GLU A 131 33.54 28.42 -25.38
C GLU A 131 34.16 29.40 -24.36
N ASN A 132 34.58 28.93 -23.18
CA ASN A 132 35.92 29.22 -22.60
C ASN A 132 36.13 28.60 -21.19
N SER A 133 36.94 27.53 -21.17
CA SER A 133 38.04 27.15 -20.27
C SER A 133 38.09 27.48 -18.76
N LEU A 134 38.33 26.39 -18.01
CA LEU A 134 39.32 26.16 -16.93
C LEU A 134 39.02 26.65 -15.49
N LYS A 135 38.61 25.73 -14.59
CA LYS A 135 39.49 25.04 -13.59
C LYS A 135 38.71 24.18 -12.57
N ASP A 136 39.18 22.93 -12.44
CA ASP A 136 39.33 22.04 -11.27
C ASP A 136 38.25 21.98 -10.17
N HIS A 137 37.60 20.82 -10.05
CA HIS A 137 37.88 19.88 -8.95
C HIS A 137 37.35 18.46 -9.23
N GLN A 138 38.28 17.50 -9.16
CA GLN A 138 38.08 16.06 -9.14
C GLN A 138 37.19 15.61 -7.96
N SER A 139 36.28 14.67 -8.22
CA SER A 139 36.06 13.54 -7.31
C SER A 139 35.51 12.34 -8.09
N SER A 140 36.20 11.21 -7.92
CA SER A 140 36.06 9.97 -8.65
C SER A 140 34.81 9.18 -8.24
N ALA A 141 34.06 8.69 -9.23
CA ALA A 141 33.20 7.53 -9.09
C ALA A 141 33.20 6.75 -10.41
N GLN A 142 34.26 5.96 -10.62
CA GLN A 142 34.34 4.88 -11.60
C GLN A 142 33.53 3.69 -11.06
N HIS A 143 32.51 3.21 -11.79
CA HIS A 143 32.61 2.17 -12.82
C HIS A 143 32.38 0.76 -12.25
N TRP A 144 31.11 0.32 -12.18
CA TRP A 144 30.79 -1.12 -12.05
C TRP A 144 29.53 -1.58 -12.81
N GLU A 145 28.85 -0.76 -13.59
CA GLU A 145 27.71 -1.23 -14.40
C GLU A 145 28.13 -1.54 -15.84
N ASP A 146 28.84 -2.65 -16.04
CA ASP A 146 29.14 -3.22 -17.36
C ASP A 146 29.17 -4.76 -17.33
N CYS A 147 28.19 -5.37 -16.67
CA CYS A 147 27.91 -6.80 -16.84
C CYS A 147 26.41 -6.99 -17.07
N TYR A 148 26.08 -7.72 -18.13
CA TYR A 148 24.75 -8.07 -18.63
C TYR A 148 24.09 -7.07 -19.58
N THR A 149 24.77 -6.78 -20.70
CA THR A 149 24.07 -6.57 -21.97
C THR A 149 24.34 -7.77 -22.88
N THR A 150 23.29 -8.50 -23.25
CA THR A 150 23.34 -9.38 -24.42
C THR A 150 22.21 -8.98 -25.34
N SER A 151 22.63 -8.35 -26.43
CA SER A 151 21.87 -8.01 -27.61
C SER A 151 21.25 -9.24 -28.26
N SER A 152 20.04 -9.09 -28.78
CA SER A 152 19.65 -9.65 -30.07
C SER A 152 18.55 -8.77 -30.65
N GLN A 153 18.98 -7.77 -31.42
CA GLN A 153 18.16 -7.15 -32.46
C GLN A 153 18.23 -8.04 -33.70
N LEU A 154 17.08 -8.26 -34.36
CA LEU A 154 17.06 -8.35 -35.82
C LEU A 154 15.73 -7.76 -36.33
N LEU A 155 15.90 -6.75 -37.17
CA LEU A 155 14.90 -5.94 -37.88
C LEU A 155 14.18 -6.75 -38.96
N ASN A 156 12.90 -6.44 -39.24
CA ASN A 156 12.58 -5.81 -40.52
C ASN A 156 11.27 -5.01 -40.50
N GLU A 157 11.37 -3.86 -41.19
CA GLU A 157 10.43 -2.87 -41.76
C GLU A 157 9.01 -3.38 -42.14
N LYS A 158 7.94 -2.60 -42.33
CA LYS A 158 7.55 -1.18 -42.24
C LYS A 158 6.13 -1.15 -42.86
N GLU A 159 5.13 -0.52 -42.23
CA GLU A 159 4.01 0.16 -42.92
C GLU A 159 3.08 0.86 -41.90
N VAL A 160 2.60 2.05 -42.28
CA VAL A 160 1.78 3.02 -41.54
C VAL A 160 0.83 3.63 -42.60
N PRO A 161 -0.34 4.24 -42.31
CA PRO A 161 -1.32 4.11 -41.21
C PRO A 161 -2.76 3.91 -41.74
N THR A 162 -3.70 3.40 -40.94
CA THR A 162 -5.06 3.97 -40.89
C THR A 162 -5.89 3.43 -39.72
N GLN A 163 -6.63 4.36 -39.11
CA GLN A 163 -7.88 4.23 -38.36
C GLN A 163 -7.80 3.88 -36.86
N HIS A 164 -8.12 4.93 -36.10
CA HIS A 164 -8.77 4.89 -34.79
C HIS A 164 -9.77 3.74 -34.67
N GLU A 165 -9.53 2.81 -33.75
CA GLU A 165 -10.60 2.17 -32.99
C GLU A 165 -10.05 1.49 -31.74
N ASN A 166 -10.50 2.00 -30.60
CA ASN A 166 -10.57 1.39 -29.27
C ASN A 166 -9.65 0.19 -28.98
N GLY A 167 -8.62 0.46 -28.16
CA GLY A 167 -7.86 -0.56 -27.45
C GLY A 167 -8.80 -1.49 -26.67
N THR A 168 -9.13 -2.61 -27.30
CA THR A 168 -9.97 -3.65 -26.74
C THR A 168 -9.15 -4.31 -25.64
N LEU A 169 -9.39 -3.87 -24.41
CA LEU A 169 -8.79 -4.43 -23.22
C LEU A 169 -9.23 -5.89 -23.10
N VAL A 170 -8.32 -6.81 -23.43
CA VAL A 170 -8.51 -8.25 -23.18
C VAL A 170 -8.36 -8.48 -21.68
N TYR A 171 -9.37 -8.07 -20.93
CA TYR A 171 -9.46 -8.39 -19.52
C TYR A 171 -9.88 -9.86 -19.39
N ARG A 172 -8.99 -10.67 -18.79
CA ARG A 172 -9.36 -11.98 -18.24
C ARG A 172 -10.66 -11.82 -17.45
N ALA A 173 -11.59 -12.76 -17.62
CA ALA A 173 -12.93 -12.76 -17.05
C ALA A 173 -13.03 -12.12 -15.66
N TYR A 174 -14.04 -11.26 -15.47
CA TYR A 174 -14.33 -10.60 -14.20
C TYR A 174 -14.27 -11.58 -13.03
N ARG A 175 -13.36 -11.30 -12.09
CA ARG A 175 -13.22 -12.07 -10.85
C ARG A 175 -13.73 -11.26 -9.67
N TRP A 176 -14.70 -11.83 -8.97
CA TRP A 176 -15.26 -11.32 -7.72
C TRP A 176 -15.10 -12.38 -6.61
N PRO A 177 -14.66 -12.02 -5.40
CA PRO A 177 -14.16 -10.70 -5.00
C PRO A 177 -12.87 -10.33 -5.75
N MET A 178 -12.62 -9.03 -5.91
CA MET A 178 -11.34 -8.58 -6.45
C MET A 178 -10.24 -8.90 -5.45
N THR A 179 -9.11 -9.37 -5.96
CA THR A 179 -7.91 -9.62 -5.16
C THR A 179 -6.86 -8.53 -5.42
N PRO A 180 -5.94 -8.27 -4.47
CA PRO A 180 -4.82 -7.34 -4.69
C PRO A 180 -4.03 -7.68 -5.97
N ASN A 181 -3.77 -8.97 -6.25
CA ASN A 181 -3.10 -9.38 -7.49
C ASN A 181 -3.92 -9.01 -8.74
N THR A 182 -5.24 -9.18 -8.71
CA THR A 182 -6.10 -8.77 -9.83
C THR A 182 -6.03 -7.26 -10.04
N LEU A 183 -6.03 -6.46 -8.97
CA LEU A 183 -5.85 -5.01 -9.07
C LEU A 183 -4.48 -4.63 -9.62
N LYS A 184 -3.43 -5.34 -9.20
CA LYS A 184 -2.08 -5.15 -9.74
C LYS A 184 -2.05 -5.41 -11.24
N ASP A 185 -2.66 -6.49 -11.71
CA ASP A 185 -2.74 -6.83 -13.15
C ASP A 185 -3.52 -5.76 -13.93
N VAL A 186 -4.66 -5.30 -13.39
CA VAL A 186 -5.45 -4.21 -13.99
C VAL A 186 -4.62 -2.93 -14.09
N LEU A 187 -3.87 -2.56 -13.06
CA LEU A 187 -3.00 -1.39 -13.10
C LEU A 187 -1.82 -1.57 -14.06
N GLN A 188 -1.22 -2.75 -14.12
CA GLN A 188 -0.11 -3.05 -15.03
C GLN A 188 -0.50 -2.95 -16.51
N SER A 189 -1.78 -3.17 -16.84
CA SER A 189 -2.30 -3.08 -18.21
C SER A 189 -2.20 -1.68 -18.82
N THR A 190 -2.10 -0.62 -18.01
CA THR A 190 -2.07 0.76 -18.49
C THR A 190 -0.76 1.47 -18.13
N PRO A 191 -0.25 2.41 -18.97
CA PRO A 191 0.94 3.19 -18.63
C PRO A 191 0.76 3.99 -17.33
N ILE A 192 -0.41 4.59 -17.14
CA ILE A 192 -0.74 5.36 -15.94
C ILE A 192 -0.82 4.46 -14.69
N GLY A 193 -1.38 3.25 -14.80
CA GLY A 193 -1.43 2.31 -13.68
C GLY A 193 -0.04 1.79 -13.30
N ARG A 194 0.85 1.54 -14.26
CA ARG A 194 2.27 1.26 -13.98
C ARG A 194 2.95 2.41 -13.25
N SER A 195 2.65 3.66 -13.64
CA SER A 195 3.15 4.84 -12.94
C SER A 195 2.61 4.93 -11.51
N ILE A 196 1.32 4.64 -11.30
CA ILE A 196 0.70 4.63 -9.97
C ILE A 196 1.38 3.61 -9.06
N LEU A 197 1.59 2.37 -9.54
CA LEU A 197 2.30 1.34 -8.78
C LEU A 197 3.73 1.76 -8.43
N SER A 198 4.43 2.44 -9.35
CA SER A 198 5.79 2.90 -9.09
C SER A 198 5.88 4.08 -8.13
N MET A 199 4.86 4.94 -8.06
CA MET A 199 4.85 6.09 -7.17
C MET A 199 4.31 5.71 -5.78
N GLY A 200 3.33 4.82 -5.71
CA GLY A 200 2.67 4.45 -4.46
C GLY A 200 3.51 3.59 -3.54
N CYS A 201 4.62 3.01 -4.01
CA CYS A 201 5.60 2.37 -3.13
C CYS A 201 6.56 3.36 -2.46
N LEU A 202 6.57 4.63 -2.88
CA LEU A 202 7.44 5.67 -2.33
C LEU A 202 6.73 6.57 -1.31
N GLY A 203 5.40 6.57 -1.33
CA GLY A 203 4.57 7.39 -0.46
C GLY A 203 3.13 7.45 -0.93
N ALA A 204 2.33 8.26 -0.22
CA ALA A 204 0.94 8.49 -0.60
C ALA A 204 0.88 9.19 -1.96
N LEU A 205 -0.07 8.77 -2.79
CA LEU A 205 -0.30 9.33 -4.10
C LEU A 205 -0.85 10.76 -3.99
N GLY A 206 -0.39 11.65 -4.86
CA GLY A 206 -1.02 12.95 -5.03
C GLY A 206 -2.46 12.81 -5.56
N LYS A 207 -3.31 13.81 -5.27
CA LYS A 207 -4.74 13.82 -5.65
C LYS A 207 -5.00 13.47 -7.12
N SER A 208 -4.13 13.93 -8.03
CA SER A 208 -4.22 13.61 -9.46
C SER A 208 -4.07 12.10 -9.73
N LEU A 209 -3.09 11.43 -9.11
CA LEU A 209 -2.88 9.99 -9.27
C LEU A 209 -3.97 9.18 -8.55
N GLN A 210 -4.45 9.63 -7.39
CA GLN A 210 -5.61 9.01 -6.73
C GLN A 210 -6.87 9.08 -7.60
N TYR A 211 -7.09 10.21 -8.28
CA TYR A 211 -8.18 10.36 -9.24
C TYR A 211 -8.03 9.40 -10.43
N GLN A 212 -6.82 9.26 -10.98
CA GLN A 212 -6.57 8.29 -12.06
C GLN A 212 -6.73 6.83 -11.60
N LEU A 213 -6.26 6.50 -10.39
CA LEU A 213 -6.45 5.18 -9.79
C LEU A 213 -7.94 4.83 -9.68
N THR A 214 -8.74 5.74 -9.12
CA THR A 214 -10.18 5.52 -8.99
C THR A 214 -10.87 5.43 -10.34
N ALA A 215 -10.43 6.20 -11.35
CA ALA A 215 -10.92 6.09 -12.71
C ALA A 215 -10.70 4.69 -13.29
N ILE A 216 -9.46 4.18 -13.24
CA ILE A 216 -9.11 2.85 -13.77
C ILE A 216 -9.94 1.75 -13.11
N ILE A 217 -10.09 1.79 -11.77
CA ILE A 217 -10.84 0.77 -11.03
C ILE A 217 -12.33 0.81 -11.39
N ILE A 218 -12.92 2.01 -11.48
CA ILE A 218 -14.33 2.16 -11.83
C ILE A 218 -14.59 1.83 -13.30
N ASP A 219 -13.67 2.16 -14.21
CA ASP A 219 -13.74 1.76 -15.62
C ASP A 219 -13.73 0.23 -15.74
N TYR A 220 -12.83 -0.44 -15.02
CA TYR A 220 -12.80 -1.90 -14.95
C TYR A 220 -14.11 -2.48 -14.37
N HIS A 221 -14.62 -1.95 -13.25
CA HIS A 221 -15.88 -2.40 -12.68
C HIS A 221 -17.05 -2.24 -13.66
N MET A 222 -17.18 -1.06 -14.27
CA MET A 222 -18.29 -0.74 -15.18
C MET A 222 -18.25 -1.49 -16.51
N ALA A 223 -17.12 -2.13 -16.85
CA ALA A 223 -17.05 -3.01 -18.01
C ALA A 223 -17.86 -4.30 -17.80
N TYR A 224 -18.12 -4.69 -16.55
CA TYR A 224 -18.77 -5.95 -16.19
C TYR A 224 -20.05 -5.77 -15.40
N GLU A 225 -20.15 -4.71 -14.61
CA GLU A 225 -21.28 -4.49 -13.72
C GLU A 225 -21.90 -3.09 -13.89
N THR A 226 -23.23 -3.04 -13.75
CA THR A 226 -24.00 -1.80 -13.92
C THR A 226 -24.32 -1.09 -12.60
N LYS A 227 -24.03 -1.74 -11.47
CA LYS A 227 -24.32 -1.27 -10.11
C LYS A 227 -23.12 -1.57 -9.22
N ILE A 228 -22.78 -0.63 -8.36
CA ILE A 228 -21.76 -0.81 -7.33
C ILE A 228 -22.43 -0.94 -5.95
N THR A 229 -21.98 -1.91 -5.16
CA THR A 229 -22.48 -2.21 -3.82
C THR A 229 -21.47 -1.79 -2.75
N THR A 230 -21.91 -1.69 -1.49
CA THR A 230 -21.01 -1.36 -0.37
C THR A 230 -19.88 -2.39 -0.20
N PRO A 231 -20.15 -3.72 -0.21
CA PRO A 231 -19.07 -4.71 -0.12
C PRO A 231 -18.05 -4.61 -1.26
N GLN A 232 -18.47 -4.15 -2.45
CA GLN A 232 -17.57 -3.88 -3.56
C GLN A 232 -16.66 -2.69 -3.30
N LEU A 233 -17.21 -1.59 -2.80
CA LEU A 233 -16.41 -0.43 -2.43
C LEU A 233 -15.41 -0.75 -1.31
N GLU A 234 -15.83 -1.52 -0.31
CA GLU A 234 -14.98 -2.00 0.77
C GLU A 234 -13.84 -2.89 0.24
N ASN A 235 -14.16 -3.87 -0.62
CA ASN A 235 -13.15 -4.76 -1.22
C ASN A 235 -12.17 -3.99 -2.12
N TYR A 236 -12.63 -3.02 -2.90
CA TYR A 236 -11.73 -2.18 -3.69
C TYR A 236 -10.83 -1.32 -2.82
N ALA A 237 -11.37 -0.67 -1.78
CA ALA A 237 -10.57 0.12 -0.86
C ALA A 237 -9.52 -0.74 -0.14
N TYR A 238 -9.89 -1.95 0.30
CA TYR A 238 -8.99 -2.95 0.85
C TYR A 238 -7.85 -3.27 -0.13
N CYS A 239 -8.18 -3.68 -1.37
CA CYS A 239 -7.17 -4.02 -2.37
C CYS A 239 -6.22 -2.85 -2.67
N ILE A 240 -6.73 -1.62 -2.71
CA ILE A 240 -5.91 -0.42 -2.91
C ILE A 240 -4.91 -0.27 -1.78
N THR A 241 -5.36 -0.30 -0.52
CA THR A 241 -4.47 -0.12 0.64
C THR A 241 -3.53 -1.30 0.87
N THR A 242 -3.90 -2.49 0.40
CA THR A 242 -3.00 -3.66 0.40
C THR A 242 -1.90 -3.54 -0.65
N LEU A 243 -2.15 -2.91 -1.82
CA LEU A 243 -1.12 -2.71 -2.84
C LEU A 243 -0.31 -1.43 -2.64
N LEU A 244 -0.89 -0.42 -2.00
CA LEU A 244 -0.36 0.93 -1.84
C LEU A 244 -0.39 1.26 -0.34
N PRO A 245 0.59 0.80 0.45
CA PRO A 245 0.54 0.85 1.92
C PRO A 245 0.44 2.24 2.52
N HIS A 246 0.81 3.27 1.75
CA HIS A 246 0.74 4.66 2.16
C HIS A 246 -0.62 5.32 1.88
N GLU A 247 -1.51 4.62 1.19
CA GLU A 247 -2.88 5.07 0.96
C GLU A 247 -3.79 4.80 2.15
N ASN A 248 -4.87 5.57 2.25
CA ASN A 248 -5.82 5.48 3.36
C ASN A 248 -7.18 5.00 2.86
N VAL A 249 -7.74 3.99 3.52
CA VAL A 249 -9.10 3.47 3.26
C VAL A 249 -10.17 4.59 3.13
N PRO A 250 -10.27 5.57 4.06
CA PRO A 250 -11.29 6.62 3.98
C PRO A 250 -11.19 7.55 2.76
N THR A 251 -10.04 7.57 2.07
CA THR A 251 -9.91 8.26 0.77
C THR A 251 -10.78 7.62 -0.31
N TYR A 252 -10.90 6.29 -0.28
CA TYR A 252 -11.53 5.50 -1.33
C TYR A 252 -12.95 5.10 -0.99
N HIS A 253 -13.18 4.70 0.26
CA HIS A 253 -14.48 4.32 0.73
C HIS A 253 -14.75 4.83 2.14
N ILE A 254 -15.90 5.48 2.30
CA ILE A 254 -16.43 5.84 3.61
C ILE A 254 -17.78 5.13 3.72
N PRO A 255 -17.94 4.18 4.66
CA PRO A 255 -19.21 3.50 4.88
C PRO A 255 -20.35 4.48 5.14
N ARG A 256 -21.57 4.02 4.88
CA ARG A 256 -22.76 4.82 5.18
C ARG A 256 -22.87 5.01 6.70
N GLY A 257 -22.79 6.26 7.15
CA GLY A 257 -23.00 6.62 8.55
C GLY A 257 -24.47 6.95 8.87
N PRO A 258 -24.82 7.09 10.16
CA PRO A 258 -26.17 7.46 10.60
C PRO A 258 -26.66 8.79 10.02
N SER A 259 -25.75 9.74 9.75
CA SER A 259 -26.07 11.04 9.15
C SER A 259 -26.01 11.08 7.62
N ARG A 260 -25.51 10.03 6.95
CA ARG A 260 -25.32 9.99 5.49
C ARG A 260 -26.24 8.96 4.84
N ARG A 261 -26.95 9.37 3.79
CA ARG A 261 -27.83 8.45 3.04
C ARG A 261 -27.05 7.51 2.11
N ASN A 262 -25.92 7.97 1.57
CA ASN A 262 -25.08 7.25 0.61
C ASN A 262 -23.66 7.07 1.16
N PRO A 263 -22.92 6.03 0.72
CA PRO A 263 -21.51 5.90 1.03
C PRO A 263 -20.72 7.08 0.45
N GLY A 264 -19.60 7.40 1.10
CA GLY A 264 -18.65 8.42 0.65
C GLY A 264 -17.39 7.80 0.04
N GLY A 265 -16.39 8.65 -0.18
CA GLY A 265 -15.11 8.27 -0.78
C GLY A 265 -15.07 8.49 -2.28
N SER A 266 -13.85 8.45 -2.82
CA SER A 266 -13.58 8.75 -4.22
C SER A 266 -14.13 7.69 -5.19
N LEU A 267 -14.18 6.41 -4.81
CA LEU A 267 -14.70 5.34 -5.66
C LEU A 267 -16.19 5.52 -5.96
N TYR A 268 -17.01 5.71 -4.93
CA TYR A 268 -18.45 5.91 -5.11
C TYR A 268 -18.74 7.20 -5.88
N SER A 269 -18.05 8.28 -5.53
CA SER A 269 -18.20 9.57 -6.20
C SER A 269 -17.87 9.46 -7.70
N ARG A 270 -16.80 8.75 -8.05
CA ARG A 270 -16.41 8.49 -9.44
C ARG A 270 -17.47 7.68 -10.19
N PHE A 271 -17.94 6.58 -9.59
CA PHE A 271 -18.98 5.74 -10.19
C PHE A 271 -20.25 6.52 -10.53
N ILE A 272 -20.75 7.34 -9.59
CA ILE A 272 -21.95 8.17 -9.81
C ILE A 272 -21.71 9.19 -10.91
N ASN A 273 -20.60 9.93 -10.85
CA ASN A 273 -20.27 10.95 -11.85
C ASN A 273 -20.17 10.33 -13.26
N GLN A 274 -19.51 9.19 -13.38
CA GLN A 274 -19.36 8.50 -14.66
C GLN A 274 -20.70 7.98 -15.21
N LYS A 275 -21.58 7.49 -14.34
CA LYS A 275 -22.94 7.09 -14.73
C LYS A 275 -23.76 8.28 -15.24
N ILE A 276 -23.65 9.44 -14.58
CA ILE A 276 -24.32 10.68 -15.03
C ILE A 276 -23.76 11.12 -16.38
N SER A 277 -22.44 11.15 -16.54
CA SER A 277 -21.80 11.53 -17.82
C SER A 277 -22.18 10.61 -18.97
N LYS A 278 -22.17 9.29 -18.78
CA LYS A 278 -22.60 8.32 -19.82
C LYS A 278 -24.06 8.52 -20.21
N LYS A 279 -24.95 8.79 -19.25
CA LYS A 279 -26.36 9.07 -19.53
C LYS A 279 -26.54 10.38 -20.31
N ALA A 280 -25.80 11.43 -19.95
CA ALA A 280 -25.85 12.71 -20.65
C ALA A 280 -25.39 12.58 -22.11
N LEU A 281 -24.30 11.82 -22.35
CA LEU A 281 -23.80 11.54 -23.70
C LEU A 281 -24.82 10.76 -24.54
N ALA A 282 -25.48 9.75 -23.97
CA ALA A 282 -26.51 8.99 -24.66
C ALA A 282 -27.69 9.87 -25.10
N ILE A 283 -28.15 10.77 -24.23
CA ILE A 283 -29.24 11.71 -24.54
C ILE A 283 -28.82 12.69 -25.63
N GLY A 284 -27.63 13.27 -25.54
CA GLY A 284 -27.11 14.20 -26.55
C GLY A 284 -26.99 13.56 -27.94
N ASN A 285 -26.52 12.32 -28.00
CA ASN A 285 -26.40 11.58 -29.27
C ASN A 285 -27.77 11.25 -29.88
N SER A 286 -28.77 10.88 -29.06
CA SER A 286 -30.14 10.65 -29.56
C SER A 286 -30.78 11.92 -30.14
N ILE A 287 -30.51 13.08 -29.54
CA ILE A 287 -30.99 14.37 -30.03
C ILE A 287 -30.29 14.79 -31.32
N ALA A 288 -28.99 14.51 -31.47
CA ALA A 288 -28.22 14.84 -32.67
C ALA A 288 -28.52 13.92 -33.87
N ALA A 289 -29.09 12.73 -33.63
CA ALA A 289 -29.46 11.77 -34.66
C ALA A 289 -30.94 11.86 -35.11
N SER A 290 -31.73 12.76 -34.51
CA SER A 290 -33.13 13.05 -34.87
C SER A 290 -33.23 14.31 -35.73
#